data_AF-A0A7V9AQ73-F1
#
_entry.id   AF-A0A7V9AQ73-F1
#
_cell.length_a   1.000
_cell.length_b   1.000
_cell.length_c   1.000
_cell.angle_alpha   90.00
_cell.angle_beta   90.00
_cell.angle_gamma   90.00
#
_symmetry.space_group_name_H-M   'P 1'
#
loop_
_entity.id
_entity.type
_entity.pdbx_description
1 polymer ?
#
loop_
_entity_poly.entity_id
_entity_poly.type
_entity_poly.pdbx_seq_one_letter_code
_entity_poly.pdbx_strand_id
1 'polypeptide(L)'
;MAVAGEQPHDHLRRAKVFLAAGDYRHAVEACLEELADSPSVESYIYVTYVYHAIDGYIEHLANTDRWVGIEQLYVNLTFQGPPDLVDPPEVLARIAKEIIQGSVQRQSDVTAAMAARLDEAAVAKLWKQQKAWRAAKPDQWWAGVPPEWNW
;
A
#
# COMPACT_ATOMS: atom_id res chain seq x y z
N MET A 1 -21.89 4.16 -30.36
CA MET A 1 -21.64 3.60 -29.01
C MET A 1 -20.55 4.45 -28.38
N ALA A 2 -20.91 5.30 -27.43
CA ALA A 2 -19.96 6.18 -26.76
C ALA A 2 -19.09 5.33 -25.82
N VAL A 3 -17.77 5.41 -25.98
CA VAL A 3 -16.79 4.84 -25.06
C VAL A 3 -17.00 5.53 -23.72
N ALA A 4 -17.40 4.77 -22.69
CA ALA A 4 -17.47 5.28 -21.34
C ALA A 4 -16.08 5.83 -20.99
N GLY A 5 -15.96 7.14 -20.79
CA GLY A 5 -14.68 7.76 -20.48
C GLY A 5 -14.14 7.15 -19.19
N GLU A 6 -12.98 6.48 -19.29
CA GLU A 6 -12.16 6.14 -18.14
C GLU A 6 -11.96 7.42 -17.34
N GLN A 7 -12.47 7.43 -16.11
CA GLN A 7 -12.16 8.52 -15.21
C GLN A 7 -10.68 8.38 -14.83
N PRO A 8 -9.91 9.49 -14.75
CA PRO A 8 -8.51 9.42 -14.37
C PRO A 8 -8.36 8.64 -13.05
N HIS A 9 -7.42 7.68 -13.02
CA HIS A 9 -7.02 6.91 -11.85
C HIS A 9 -8.08 5.94 -11.24
N ASP A 10 -8.88 5.25 -12.06
CA ASP A 10 -9.87 4.28 -11.56
C ASP A 10 -9.23 3.18 -10.68
N HIS A 11 -8.02 2.73 -11.00
CA HIS A 11 -7.33 1.74 -10.19
C HIS A 11 -6.89 2.29 -8.83
N LEU A 12 -6.53 3.58 -8.73
CA LEU A 12 -6.22 4.20 -7.44
C LEU A 12 -7.46 4.31 -6.54
N ARG A 13 -8.65 4.53 -7.11
CA ARG A 13 -9.92 4.46 -6.36
C ARG A 13 -10.17 3.08 -5.81
N ARG A 14 -9.97 2.05 -6.63
CA ARG A 14 -10.07 0.66 -6.19
C ARG A 14 -9.07 0.39 -5.07
N ALA A 15 -7.82 0.83 -5.22
CA ALA A 15 -6.79 0.70 -4.19
C ALA A 15 -7.20 1.38 -2.88
N LYS A 16 -7.83 2.56 -2.92
CA LYS A 16 -8.39 3.25 -1.75
C LYS A 16 -9.42 2.41 -1.01
N VAL A 17 -10.33 1.75 -1.75
CA VAL A 17 -11.36 0.88 -1.17
C VAL A 17 -10.73 -0.35 -0.52
N PHE A 18 -9.79 -1.01 -1.20
CA PHE A 18 -9.07 -2.15 -0.65
C PHE A 18 -8.27 -1.79 0.61
N LEU A 19 -7.59 -0.64 0.60
CA LEU A 19 -6.86 -0.13 1.75
C LEU A 19 -7.78 0.10 2.96
N ALA A 20 -8.95 0.70 2.75
CA ALA A 20 -9.94 0.91 3.81
C ALA A 20 -10.50 -0.40 4.38
N ALA A 21 -10.55 -1.45 3.56
CA ALA A 21 -10.93 -2.79 3.98
C ALA A 21 -9.79 -3.58 4.66
N GLY A 22 -8.56 -3.06 4.67
CA GLY A 22 -7.37 -3.78 5.12
C GLY A 22 -6.89 -4.87 4.16
N ASP A 23 -7.37 -4.86 2.91
CA ASP A 23 -6.99 -5.80 1.87
C ASP A 23 -5.77 -5.28 1.10
N TYR A 24 -4.61 -5.33 1.77
CA TYR A 24 -3.39 -4.72 1.25
C TYR A 24 -2.86 -5.38 -0.02
N ARG A 25 -3.09 -6.68 -0.22
CA ARG A 25 -2.69 -7.36 -1.47
C ARG A 25 -3.40 -6.72 -2.66
N HIS A 26 -4.72 -6.67 -2.66
CA HIS A 26 -5.46 -6.08 -3.78
C HIS A 26 -5.23 -4.56 -3.89
N ALA A 27 -4.94 -3.87 -2.77
CA ALA A 27 -4.55 -2.47 -2.82
C ALA A 27 -3.23 -2.26 -3.60
N VAL A 28 -2.22 -3.11 -3.36
CA VAL A 28 -0.95 -3.09 -4.12
C VAL A 28 -1.19 -3.47 -5.57
N GLU A 29 -1.92 -4.55 -5.85
CA GLU A 29 -2.23 -5.00 -7.22
C GLU A 29 -2.89 -3.90 -8.05
N ALA A 30 -3.93 -3.23 -7.51
CA ALA A 30 -4.57 -2.12 -8.19
C ALA A 30 -3.60 -0.94 -8.44
N CYS A 31 -2.69 -0.64 -7.52
CA CYS A 31 -1.68 0.38 -7.77
C CYS A 31 -0.69 -0.02 -8.87
N LEU A 32 -0.34 -1.31 -8.97
CA LEU A 32 0.54 -1.82 -10.01
C LEU A 32 -0.15 -1.84 -11.38
N GLU A 33 -1.46 -2.11 -11.44
CA GLU A 33 -2.29 -1.94 -12.63
C GLU A 33 -2.27 -0.48 -13.09
N GLU A 34 -2.47 0.49 -12.19
CA GLU A 34 -2.35 1.93 -12.52
C GLU A 34 -0.98 2.27 -13.11
N LEU A 35 0.10 1.74 -12.51
CA LEU A 35 1.45 2.00 -12.99
C LEU A 35 1.73 1.40 -14.37
N ALA A 36 1.10 0.27 -14.69
CA ALA A 36 1.20 -0.35 -16.00
C ALA A 36 0.43 0.45 -17.06
N ASP A 37 -0.75 0.94 -16.71
CA ASP A 37 -1.66 1.63 -17.64
C ASP A 37 -1.30 3.11 -17.83
N SER A 38 -0.97 3.82 -16.74
CA SER A 38 -0.73 5.26 -16.73
C SER A 38 0.30 5.69 -15.67
N PRO A 39 1.61 5.42 -15.90
CA PRO A 39 2.64 5.80 -14.94
C PRO A 39 2.72 7.31 -14.77
N SER A 40 2.59 7.78 -13.53
CA SER A 40 2.57 9.18 -13.13
C SER A 40 3.20 9.36 -11.76
N VAL A 41 3.45 10.62 -11.36
CA VAL A 41 3.95 10.95 -10.02
C VAL A 41 2.94 10.46 -8.97
N GLU A 42 1.67 10.69 -9.22
CA GLU A 42 0.54 10.28 -8.38
C GLU A 42 0.51 8.77 -8.19
N SER A 43 0.60 7.98 -9.26
CA SER A 43 0.57 6.52 -9.17
C SER A 43 1.78 5.94 -8.42
N TYR A 44 2.99 6.49 -8.65
CA TYR A 44 4.18 6.06 -7.90
C TYR A 44 4.10 6.45 -6.43
N ILE A 45 3.61 7.66 -6.11
CA ILE A 45 3.43 8.08 -4.72
C ILE A 45 2.35 7.25 -4.02
N TYR A 46 1.28 6.88 -4.73
CA TYR A 46 0.21 6.09 -4.17
C TYR A 46 0.68 4.67 -3.83
N VAL A 47 1.40 3.98 -4.72
CA VAL A 47 1.95 2.66 -4.38
C VAL A 47 2.96 2.75 -3.24
N THR A 48 3.81 3.79 -3.23
CA THR A 48 4.75 4.05 -2.14
C THR A 48 4.00 4.23 -0.81
N TYR A 49 2.86 4.94 -0.84
CA TYR A 49 2.00 5.13 0.31
C TYR A 49 1.42 3.82 0.82
N VAL A 50 0.92 2.95 -0.08
CA VAL A 50 0.36 1.65 0.29
C VAL A 50 1.42 0.78 0.98
N TYR A 51 2.66 0.76 0.48
CA TYR A 51 3.75 0.05 1.16
C TYR A 51 4.02 0.57 2.57
N HIS A 52 4.02 1.89 2.76
CA HIS A 52 4.12 2.45 4.10
C HIS A 52 2.92 2.11 4.97
N ALA A 53 1.70 2.08 4.41
CA ALA A 53 0.50 1.72 5.15
C ALA A 53 0.56 0.27 5.66
N ILE A 54 1.11 -0.66 4.86
CA ILE A 54 1.38 -2.03 5.30
C ILE A 54 2.30 -2.04 6.51
N ASP A 55 3.42 -1.31 6.45
CA ASP A 55 4.36 -1.19 7.58
C ASP A 55 3.68 -0.60 8.83
N GLY A 56 2.94 0.49 8.67
CA GLY A 56 2.19 1.13 9.76
C GLY A 56 1.14 0.20 10.39
N TYR A 57 0.45 -0.60 9.58
CA TYR A 57 -0.51 -1.58 10.08
C TYR A 57 0.17 -2.71 10.87
N ILE A 58 1.31 -3.20 10.38
CA ILE A 58 2.09 -4.24 11.06
C ILE A 58 2.60 -3.74 12.41
N GLU A 59 3.08 -2.50 12.49
CA GLU A 59 3.46 -1.90 13.76
C GLU A 59 2.26 -1.76 14.70
N HIS A 60 1.09 -1.36 14.19
CA HIS A 60 -0.13 -1.33 14.99
C HIS A 60 -0.49 -2.72 15.55
N LEU A 61 -0.43 -3.77 14.72
CA LEU A 61 -0.70 -5.14 15.16
C LEU A 61 0.30 -5.61 16.22
N ALA A 62 1.60 -5.33 16.02
CA ALA A 62 2.64 -5.69 16.98
C ALA A 62 2.47 -4.96 18.32
N ASN A 63 2.19 -3.66 18.29
CA ASN A 63 1.98 -2.83 19.48
C ASN A 63 0.69 -3.17 20.24
N THR A 64 -0.24 -3.89 19.61
CA THR A 64 -1.50 -4.35 20.22
C THR A 64 -1.50 -5.86 20.50
N ASP A 65 -0.33 -6.50 20.46
CA ASP A 65 -0.15 -7.95 20.69
C ASP A 65 -0.97 -8.86 19.75
N ARG A 66 -1.33 -8.37 18.57
CA ARG A 66 -2.12 -9.09 17.56
C ARG A 66 -1.23 -9.89 16.60
N TRP A 67 -0.42 -10.79 17.14
CA TRP A 67 0.57 -11.57 16.39
C TRP A 67 -0.02 -12.47 15.29
N VAL A 68 -1.18 -13.08 15.55
CA VAL A 68 -1.92 -13.87 14.54
C VAL A 68 -2.31 -13.03 13.32
N GLY A 69 -2.61 -11.74 13.51
CA GLY A 69 -2.95 -10.84 12.42
C GLY A 69 -1.75 -10.57 11.49
N ILE A 70 -0.53 -10.59 12.02
CA ILE A 70 0.70 -10.43 11.24
C ILE A 70 0.93 -11.67 10.37
N GLU A 71 0.73 -12.87 10.91
CA GLU A 71 0.84 -14.12 10.16
C GLU A 71 -0.20 -14.19 9.03
N GLN A 72 -1.45 -13.80 9.32
CA GLN A 72 -2.50 -13.72 8.31
C GLN A 72 -2.17 -12.72 7.19
N LEU A 73 -1.63 -11.56 7.54
CA LEU A 73 -1.19 -10.56 6.56
C LEU A 73 -0.03 -11.10 5.70
N TYR A 74 0.93 -11.78 6.30
CA TYR A 74 2.04 -12.40 5.57
C TYR A 74 1.55 -13.41 4.55
N VAL A 75 0.65 -14.30 4.96
CA VAL A 75 0.03 -15.29 4.07
C VAL A 75 -0.72 -14.58 2.94
N ASN A 76 -1.52 -13.57 3.26
CA ASN A 76 -2.29 -12.80 2.27
C ASN A 76 -1.39 -12.07 1.25
N LEU A 77 -0.24 -11.54 1.65
CA LEU A 77 0.69 -10.83 0.77
C LEU A 77 1.56 -11.76 -0.07
N THR A 78 1.82 -12.97 0.41
CA THR A 78 2.78 -13.90 -0.20
C THR A 78 2.11 -14.87 -1.18
N PHE A 79 0.87 -15.26 -0.91
CA PHE A 79 0.20 -16.34 -1.63
C PHE A 79 -0.96 -15.81 -2.48
N GLN A 80 -1.06 -16.27 -3.73
CA GLN A 80 -1.99 -15.73 -4.73
C GLN A 80 -3.32 -16.48 -4.81
N GLY A 81 -3.52 -17.57 -4.05
CA GLY A 81 -4.81 -18.25 -3.96
C GLY A 81 -4.84 -19.49 -3.07
N PRO A 82 -6.02 -20.16 -2.95
CA PRO A 82 -6.19 -21.38 -2.14
C PRO A 82 -5.20 -22.52 -2.43
N PRO A 83 -4.74 -22.77 -3.68
CA PRO A 83 -3.74 -23.80 -3.95
C PRO A 83 -2.40 -23.56 -3.26
N ASP A 84 -2.03 -22.30 -3.05
CA ASP A 84 -0.81 -21.92 -2.34
C ASP A 84 -0.92 -22.07 -0.82
N LEU A 85 -2.15 -22.30 -0.30
CA LEU A 85 -2.46 -22.47 1.12
C LEU A 85 -2.54 -23.94 1.56
N VAL A 86 -2.25 -24.88 0.67
CA VAL A 86 -2.30 -26.32 0.98
C VAL A 86 -1.13 -26.74 1.89
N ASP A 87 -0.03 -25.98 1.90
CA ASP A 87 1.12 -26.18 2.79
C ASP A 87 1.88 -24.85 3.04
N PRO A 88 1.26 -23.87 3.73
CA PRO A 88 1.93 -22.61 4.00
C PRO A 88 3.10 -22.85 4.96
N PRO A 89 4.27 -22.25 4.72
CA PRO A 89 5.40 -22.38 5.61
C PRO A 89 5.02 -21.90 7.02
N GLU A 90 5.35 -22.68 8.05
CA GLU A 90 5.24 -22.26 9.45
C GLU A 90 6.26 -21.14 9.71
N VAL A 91 5.84 -19.90 9.48
CA VAL A 91 6.65 -18.71 9.76
C VAL A 91 6.19 -18.11 11.07
N LEU A 92 7.11 -17.96 12.03
CA LEU A 92 6.83 -17.26 13.28
C LEU A 92 6.42 -15.81 13.01
N ALA A 93 5.39 -15.30 13.68
CA ALA A 93 4.90 -13.93 13.52
C ALA A 93 5.98 -12.82 13.50
N ARG A 94 7.06 -12.96 14.28
CA ARG A 94 8.18 -12.00 14.28
C ARG A 94 9.02 -12.05 13.00
N ILE A 95 9.26 -13.25 12.48
CA ILE A 95 9.94 -13.43 11.20
C ILE A 95 9.04 -12.91 10.06
N ALA A 96 7.74 -13.21 10.11
CA ALA A 96 6.76 -12.69 9.17
C ALA A 96 6.77 -11.14 9.15
N LYS A 97 6.75 -10.50 10.33
CA LYS A 97 6.93 -9.04 10.47
C LYS A 97 8.19 -8.57 9.75
N GLU A 98 9.35 -9.12 10.07
CA GLU A 98 10.63 -8.70 9.49
C GLU A 98 10.68 -8.88 7.97
N ILE A 99 10.16 -10.00 7.45
CA ILE A 99 10.09 -10.25 6.00
C ILE A 99 9.22 -9.20 5.31
N ILE A 100 8.03 -8.93 5.85
CA ILE A 100 7.14 -7.94 5.24
C ILE A 100 7.80 -6.56 5.30
N GLN A 101 8.29 -6.12 6.47
CA GLN A 101 8.93 -4.82 6.64
C GLN A 101 10.12 -4.63 5.69
N GLY A 102 11.00 -5.62 5.59
CA GLY A 102 12.12 -5.57 4.67
C GLY A 102 11.68 -5.51 3.20
N SER A 103 10.61 -6.21 2.84
CA SER A 103 10.05 -6.19 1.48
C SER A 103 9.43 -4.84 1.14
N VAL A 104 8.50 -4.36 1.98
CA VAL A 104 7.79 -3.09 1.73
C VAL A 104 8.73 -1.90 1.76
N GLN A 105 9.75 -1.89 2.62
CA GLN A 105 10.78 -0.84 2.62
C GLN A 105 11.54 -0.78 1.30
N ARG A 106 12.00 -1.93 0.77
CA ARG A 106 12.70 -1.95 -0.52
C ARG A 106 11.80 -1.48 -1.65
N GLN A 107 10.54 -1.91 -1.66
CA GLN A 107 9.60 -1.52 -2.70
C GLN A 107 9.21 -0.04 -2.60
N SER A 108 9.03 0.49 -1.38
CA SER A 108 8.77 1.91 -1.16
C SER A 108 9.96 2.77 -1.59
N ASP A 109 11.20 2.33 -1.34
CA ASP A 109 12.39 3.07 -1.76
C ASP A 109 12.50 3.17 -3.28
N VAL A 110 12.25 2.05 -3.98
CA VAL A 110 12.24 2.02 -5.45
C VAL A 110 11.14 2.94 -6.00
N THR A 111 9.92 2.80 -5.51
CA THR A 111 8.76 3.55 -6.03
C THR A 111 8.84 5.05 -5.69
N ALA A 112 9.34 5.41 -4.50
CA ALA A 112 9.61 6.81 -4.14
C ALA A 112 10.68 7.43 -5.05
N ALA A 113 11.76 6.70 -5.33
CA ALA A 113 12.82 7.17 -6.21
C ALA A 113 12.32 7.36 -7.64
N MET A 114 11.42 6.48 -8.13
CA MET A 114 10.80 6.64 -9.44
C MET A 114 9.89 7.87 -9.50
N ALA A 115 9.08 8.13 -8.46
CA ALA A 115 8.29 9.35 -8.39
C ALA A 115 9.18 10.60 -8.44
N ALA A 116 10.24 10.65 -7.64
CA ALA A 116 11.14 11.80 -7.56
C ALA A 116 11.86 12.08 -8.88
N ARG A 117 12.17 11.03 -9.66
CA ARG A 117 12.75 11.16 -11.01
C ARG A 117 11.79 11.79 -12.01
N LEU A 118 10.48 11.62 -11.83
CA LEU A 118 9.47 12.21 -12.72
C LEU A 118 9.27 13.69 -12.43
N ASP A 119 9.01 14.05 -11.16
CA ASP A 119 8.86 15.44 -10.72
C ASP A 119 9.08 15.55 -9.21
N GLU A 120 10.27 16.01 -8.82
CA GLU A 120 10.64 16.18 -7.42
C GLU A 120 9.77 17.23 -6.69
N ALA A 121 9.34 18.30 -7.38
CA ALA A 121 8.56 19.37 -6.76
C ALA A 121 7.12 18.92 -6.47
N ALA A 122 6.50 18.19 -7.40
CA ALA A 122 5.21 17.56 -7.19
C ALA A 122 5.27 16.54 -6.05
N VAL A 123 6.31 15.70 -6.05
CA VAL A 123 6.57 14.72 -4.98
C VAL A 123 6.68 15.38 -3.61
N ALA A 124 7.45 16.46 -3.48
CA ALA A 124 7.59 17.18 -2.21
C ALA A 124 6.25 17.71 -1.68
N LYS A 125 5.37 18.21 -2.57
CA LYS A 125 4.02 18.65 -2.21
C LYS A 125 3.18 17.50 -1.67
N LEU A 126 3.19 16.35 -2.35
CA LEU A 126 2.42 15.17 -1.94
C LEU A 126 2.93 14.57 -0.62
N TRP A 127 4.25 14.48 -0.41
CA TRP A 127 4.82 14.06 0.87
C TRP A 127 4.40 14.95 2.04
N LYS A 128 4.25 16.27 1.80
CA LYS A 128 3.74 17.19 2.84
C LYS A 128 2.30 16.86 3.23
N GLN A 129 1.44 16.55 2.26
CA GLN A 129 0.05 16.13 2.52
C GLN A 129 0.02 14.81 3.29
N GLN A 130 0.83 13.83 2.86
CA GLN A 130 0.95 12.56 3.55
C GLN A 130 1.41 12.73 5.01
N LYS A 131 2.44 13.54 5.25
CA LYS A 131 2.95 13.82 6.59
C LYS A 131 1.87 14.45 7.48
N ALA A 132 1.10 15.39 6.93
CA ALA A 132 -0.03 16.00 7.64
C ALA A 132 -1.11 14.98 7.98
N TRP A 133 -1.45 14.09 7.04
CA TRP A 133 -2.41 13.01 7.25
C TRP A 133 -1.99 12.05 8.37
N ARG A 134 -0.74 11.59 8.36
CA ARG A 134 -0.20 10.71 9.42
C ARG A 134 -0.24 11.39 10.79
N ALA A 135 0.13 12.67 10.85
CA ALA A 135 0.09 13.44 12.09
C ALA A 135 -1.34 13.65 12.63
N ALA A 136 -2.33 13.82 11.75
CA ALA A 136 -3.73 13.98 12.14
C ALA A 136 -4.39 12.67 12.57
N LYS A 137 -3.84 11.52 12.16
CA LYS A 137 -4.41 10.19 12.37
C LYS A 137 -3.34 9.18 12.82
N PRO A 138 -2.65 9.43 13.94
CA PRO A 138 -1.51 8.63 14.36
C PRO A 138 -1.86 7.15 14.52
N ASP A 139 -3.11 6.84 14.90
CA ASP A 139 -3.61 5.50 15.16
C ASP A 139 -4.60 4.96 14.10
N GLN A 140 -4.67 5.57 12.91
CA GLN A 140 -5.50 5.00 11.82
C GLN A 140 -5.09 5.41 10.39
N TRP A 141 -3.99 6.13 10.20
CA TRP A 141 -3.62 6.68 8.88
C TRP A 141 -3.45 5.62 7.79
N TRP A 142 -3.03 4.40 8.13
CA TRP A 142 -2.79 3.26 7.24
C TRP A 142 -4.09 2.65 6.69
N ALA A 143 -5.24 2.92 7.30
CA ALA A 143 -6.54 2.44 6.84
C ALA A 143 -7.21 3.41 5.83
N GLY A 144 -6.46 4.34 5.26
CA GLY A 144 -6.98 5.32 4.31
C GLY A 144 -5.88 6.16 3.70
N VAL A 145 -6.25 7.20 2.96
CA VAL A 145 -5.32 8.12 2.27
C VAL A 145 -5.63 9.58 2.60
N PRO A 146 -4.69 10.51 2.36
CA PRO A 146 -4.96 11.94 2.46
C PRO A 146 -6.21 12.34 1.67
N PRO A 147 -7.12 13.16 2.23
CA PRO A 147 -8.34 13.58 1.54
C PRO A 147 -8.07 14.39 0.26
N GLU A 148 -6.91 15.04 0.18
CA GLU A 148 -6.45 15.75 -1.02
C GLU A 148 -6.20 14.81 -2.20
N TRP A 149 -5.98 13.51 -1.94
CA TRP A 149 -5.77 12.47 -2.94
C TRP A 149 -7.12 11.85 -3.32
N ASN A 150 -8.03 12.68 -3.83
CA ASN A 150 -9.36 12.24 -4.28
C ASN A 150 -9.31 11.61 -5.68
N TRP A 151 -8.25 10.84 -5.93
CA TRP A 151 -8.04 10.10 -7.16
C TRP A 151 -8.81 8.80 -7.13
#